data_AF-A0A453BNA9-F1
#
_entry.id   AF-A0A453BNA9-F1
#
_cell.length_a   1.000
_cell.length_b   1.000
_cell.length_c   1.000
_cell.angle_alpha   90.00
_cell.angle_beta   90.00
_cell.angle_gamma   90.00
#
_symmetry.space_group_name_H-M   'P 1'
#
loop_
_entity.id
_entity.type
_entity.pdbx_description
1 polymer ?
#
loop_
_entity_poly.entity_id
_entity_poly.type
_entity_poly.pdbx_seq_one_letter_code
_entity_poly.pdbx_strand_id
1 'polypeptide(L)'
;MALQVAGGPGCCGCLPLLGQRPTAAFRPPRAVASEGAAVEDGSKVMLGGSGVAVTKLGIGAWSWGDTTYWNDFQWDDRKLKDAKGAFDASVDSGITFFDTAEVYGAGVSGAINSESLLGRFIKERKEKEGVEVAIATKFAALPWRFGRGSVISALKGSLSRLGVSSVESYQLHWPGIWGNE
;
A
#
# COMPACT_ATOMS: atom_id res chain seq x y z
N MET A 1 0.50 -36.07 -66.01
CA MET A 1 1.15 -34.79 -66.38
C MET A 1 1.63 -34.17 -65.08
N ALA A 2 2.66 -34.76 -64.45
CA ALA A 2 4.10 -34.54 -64.67
C ALA A 2 4.51 -33.14 -64.15
N LEU A 3 5.55 -32.95 -63.32
CA LEU A 3 6.77 -33.73 -63.17
C LEU A 3 7.59 -33.27 -61.93
N GLN A 4 8.30 -34.24 -61.35
CA GLN A 4 9.60 -34.26 -60.65
C GLN A 4 9.94 -33.43 -59.39
N VAL A 5 10.41 -34.24 -58.43
CA VAL A 5 11.39 -34.01 -57.36
C VAL A 5 12.83 -33.96 -57.91
N ALA A 6 13.70 -33.14 -57.30
CA ALA A 6 15.16 -33.32 -57.18
C ALA A 6 15.63 -32.49 -55.96
N GLY A 7 16.56 -32.87 -55.08
CA GLY A 7 17.53 -33.95 -55.06
C GLY A 7 18.96 -33.43 -54.89
N GLY A 8 19.43 -33.27 -53.63
CA GLY A 8 20.84 -33.30 -53.21
C GLY A 8 21.63 -31.96 -53.15
N PRO A 9 22.81 -31.91 -52.50
CA PRO A 9 23.52 -32.96 -51.75
C PRO A 9 23.66 -32.65 -50.24
N GLY A 10 23.95 -33.69 -49.46
CA GLY A 10 24.44 -33.54 -48.09
C GLY A 10 25.83 -32.88 -48.10
N CYS A 11 26.07 -32.01 -47.13
CA CYS A 11 27.40 -31.64 -46.72
C CYS A 11 27.52 -31.73 -45.20
N CYS A 12 28.58 -32.40 -44.81
CA CYS A 12 28.99 -32.77 -43.48
C CYS A 12 29.39 -31.54 -42.65
N GLY A 13 29.01 -31.54 -41.37
CA GLY A 13 29.69 -30.77 -40.32
C GLY A 13 29.29 -29.30 -40.17
N CYS A 14 28.57 -29.01 -39.09
CA CYS A 14 28.94 -27.98 -38.10
C CYS A 14 27.80 -27.84 -37.08
N LEU A 15 28.12 -28.06 -35.80
CA LEU A 15 27.29 -27.67 -34.66
C LEU A 15 26.86 -26.19 -34.82
N PRO A 16 25.57 -25.83 -34.70
CA PRO A 16 25.24 -24.44 -34.47
C PRO A 16 25.60 -24.10 -33.02
N LEU A 17 26.66 -23.31 -32.89
CA LEU A 17 27.04 -22.56 -31.70
C LEU A 17 25.80 -21.90 -31.07
N LEU A 18 25.69 -22.00 -29.75
CA LEU A 18 24.75 -21.24 -28.93
C LEU A 18 24.80 -19.76 -29.34
N GLY A 19 23.76 -19.29 -30.02
CA GLY A 19 23.53 -17.87 -30.24
C GLY A 19 23.25 -17.22 -28.88
N GLN A 20 24.20 -16.41 -28.40
CA GLN A 20 24.00 -15.55 -27.25
C GLN A 20 22.89 -14.55 -27.57
N ARG A 21 21.77 -14.64 -26.86
CA ARG A 21 20.73 -13.59 -26.90
C ARG A 21 21.33 -12.30 -26.36
N PRO A 22 21.15 -11.15 -27.04
CA PRO A 22 21.59 -9.88 -26.47
C PRO A 22 20.82 -9.64 -25.18
N THR A 23 21.55 -9.45 -24.08
CA THR A 23 20.98 -9.01 -22.81
C THR A 23 20.40 -7.62 -23.01
N ALA A 24 19.08 -7.51 -22.99
CA ALA A 24 18.42 -6.20 -22.95
C ALA A 24 18.94 -5.44 -21.73
N ALA A 25 19.60 -4.30 -21.97
CA ALA A 25 20.10 -3.46 -20.89
C ALA A 25 18.92 -3.01 -20.02
N PHE A 26 19.00 -3.31 -18.73
CA PHE A 26 18.02 -2.87 -17.74
C PHE A 26 18.03 -1.33 -17.70
N ARG A 27 16.96 -0.71 -18.20
CA ARG A 27 16.72 0.73 -18.01
C ARG A 27 16.01 0.89 -16.67
N PRO A 28 16.58 1.64 -15.70
CA PRO A 28 15.87 1.93 -14.47
C PRO A 28 14.59 2.71 -14.81
N PRO A 29 13.46 2.47 -14.10
CA PRO A 29 12.26 3.26 -14.29
C PRO A 29 12.58 4.72 -13.98
N ARG A 30 12.33 5.60 -14.95
CA ARG A 30 12.44 7.03 -14.76
C ARG A 30 11.15 7.48 -14.07
N ALA A 31 11.23 7.79 -12.78
CA ALA A 31 10.13 8.44 -12.09
C ALA A 31 9.89 9.81 -12.75
N VAL A 32 8.75 9.94 -13.43
CA VAL A 32 8.23 11.22 -13.90
C VAL A 32 7.15 11.63 -12.91
N ALA A 33 7.52 12.48 -11.95
CA ALA A 33 6.52 13.27 -11.26
C ALA A 33 6.03 14.31 -12.27
N SER A 34 4.78 14.23 -12.72
CA SER A 34 4.23 15.33 -13.50
C SER A 34 4.04 16.50 -12.54
N GLU A 35 4.80 17.57 -12.74
CA GLU A 35 4.48 18.85 -12.12
C GLU A 35 3.06 19.24 -12.53
N GLY A 36 2.17 19.36 -11.55
CA GLY A 36 0.86 19.97 -11.75
C GLY A 36 -0.27 19.06 -12.23
N ALA A 37 -0.29 17.77 -11.86
CA ALA A 37 -1.55 17.03 -11.88
C ALA A 37 -2.42 17.48 -10.68
N ALA A 38 -2.97 18.69 -10.76
CA ALA A 38 -4.16 19.01 -9.99
C ALA A 38 -5.20 17.98 -10.43
N VAL A 39 -5.58 17.08 -9.52
CA VAL A 39 -6.66 16.12 -9.77
C VAL A 39 -7.91 16.94 -10.01
N GLU A 40 -8.36 17.02 -11.26
CA GLU A 40 -9.63 17.68 -11.59
C GLU A 40 -10.76 17.03 -10.80
N ASP A 41 -11.58 17.89 -10.17
CA ASP A 41 -12.75 17.60 -9.33
C ASP A 41 -12.88 16.14 -8.85
N GLY A 42 -12.26 15.85 -7.70
CA GLY A 42 -12.99 15.57 -6.45
C GLY A 42 -14.04 14.46 -6.42
N SER A 43 -14.21 13.68 -7.47
CA SER A 43 -15.28 12.69 -7.57
C SER A 43 -14.99 11.51 -6.66
N LYS A 44 -15.50 11.62 -5.43
CA LYS A 44 -15.55 10.51 -4.49
C LYS A 44 -16.32 9.34 -5.11
N VAL A 45 -15.93 8.12 -4.77
CA VAL A 45 -16.60 6.88 -5.14
C VAL A 45 -17.15 6.19 -3.91
N MET A 46 -18.29 5.53 -4.07
CA MET A 46 -18.91 4.77 -2.99
C MET A 46 -18.15 3.47 -2.74
N LEU A 47 -17.82 3.19 -1.49
CA LEU A 47 -17.24 1.92 -1.06
C LEU A 47 -18.33 0.84 -1.02
N GLY A 48 -18.57 0.20 -2.17
CA GLY A 48 -19.61 -0.82 -2.30
C GLY A 48 -20.99 -0.28 -1.89
N GLY A 49 -21.72 -1.06 -1.09
CA GLY A 49 -23.05 -0.69 -0.57
C GLY A 49 -23.04 0.08 0.75
N SER A 50 -21.88 0.53 1.25
CA SER A 50 -21.73 1.04 2.62
C SER A 50 -22.24 2.46 2.86
N GLY A 51 -22.56 3.22 1.81
CA GLY A 51 -22.88 4.65 1.95
C GLY A 51 -21.65 5.55 2.17
N VAL A 52 -20.46 4.98 2.31
CA VAL A 52 -19.20 5.72 2.50
C VAL A 52 -18.64 6.16 1.15
N ALA A 53 -18.38 7.46 1.00
CA ALA A 53 -17.76 8.04 -0.19
C ALA A 53 -16.30 8.42 0.08
N VAL A 54 -15.36 7.90 -0.73
CA VAL A 54 -13.91 8.14 -0.59
C VAL A 54 -13.28 8.61 -1.88
N THR A 55 -12.09 9.18 -1.84
CA THR A 55 -11.35 9.53 -3.05
C THR A 55 -11.01 8.29 -3.87
N LYS A 56 -11.06 8.41 -5.20
CA LYS A 56 -10.73 7.30 -6.13
C LYS A 56 -9.33 6.74 -5.94
N LEU A 57 -8.40 7.62 -5.56
CA LEU A 57 -7.06 7.26 -5.13
C LEU A 57 -7.00 7.33 -3.61
N GLY A 58 -6.32 6.36 -3.00
CA GLY A 58 -6.00 6.37 -1.58
C GLY A 58 -4.51 6.16 -1.35
N ILE A 59 -4.06 6.47 -0.13
CA ILE A 59 -2.67 6.35 0.28
C ILE A 59 -2.51 5.17 1.23
N GLY A 60 -1.64 4.22 0.86
CA GLY A 60 -1.22 3.15 1.75
C GLY A 60 -0.10 3.61 2.68
N ALA A 61 -0.32 3.52 3.98
CA ALA A 61 0.60 3.97 5.03
C ALA A 61 1.50 2.84 5.58
N TRP A 62 1.70 1.75 4.83
CA TRP A 62 2.49 0.59 5.31
C TRP A 62 3.97 0.95 5.56
N SER A 63 4.56 1.80 4.71
CA SER A 63 5.94 2.25 4.88
C SER A 63 6.13 3.27 6.00
N TRP A 64 5.05 3.81 6.57
CA TRP A 64 5.14 4.86 7.58
C TRP A 64 5.39 4.25 8.96
N GLY A 65 6.56 4.54 9.53
CA GLY A 65 7.00 4.02 10.81
C GLY A 65 7.54 2.59 10.75
N ASP A 66 7.46 1.93 9.59
CA ASP A 66 8.02 0.61 9.40
C ASP A 66 9.56 0.64 9.42
N THR A 67 10.18 -0.39 9.97
CA THR A 67 11.63 -0.63 9.86
C THR A 67 11.95 -1.97 9.21
N THR A 68 10.96 -2.80 8.92
CA THR A 68 11.18 -4.19 8.48
C THR A 68 11.24 -4.38 6.97
N TYR A 69 10.41 -3.65 6.21
CA TYR A 69 10.25 -3.83 4.78
C TYR A 69 10.71 -2.63 3.96
N TRP A 70 10.50 -1.41 4.46
CA TRP A 70 10.59 -0.20 3.64
C TRP A 70 11.73 0.77 4.01
N ASN A 71 12.35 0.62 5.19
CA ASN A 71 13.25 1.64 5.74
C ASN A 71 14.56 1.08 6.30
N ASP A 72 15.08 0.00 5.72
CA ASP A 72 16.43 -0.53 6.02
C ASP A 72 16.75 -0.65 7.53
N PHE A 73 15.79 -1.15 8.32
CA PHE A 73 15.92 -1.31 9.77
C PHE A 73 16.09 -0.01 10.58
N GLN A 74 15.77 1.15 10.00
CA GLN A 74 15.95 2.45 10.64
C GLN A 74 14.79 3.41 10.38
N TRP A 75 14.20 3.94 11.45
CA TRP A 75 13.25 5.05 11.39
C TRP A 75 13.85 6.27 12.10
N ASP A 76 14.04 7.35 11.35
CA ASP A 76 14.67 8.59 11.82
C ASP A 76 13.79 9.82 11.55
N ASP A 77 14.20 10.98 12.04
CA ASP A 77 13.47 12.23 11.88
C ASP A 77 13.30 12.66 10.41
N ARG A 78 14.24 12.27 9.54
CA ARG A 78 14.13 12.56 8.11
C ARG A 78 12.99 11.75 7.50
N LYS A 79 12.92 10.44 7.78
CA LYS A 79 11.82 9.57 7.30
C LYS A 79 10.47 9.97 7.89
N LEU A 80 10.45 10.41 9.15
CA LEU A 80 9.26 11.00 9.76
C LEU A 80 8.79 12.24 9.00
N LYS A 81 9.72 13.14 8.66
CA LYS A 81 9.42 14.35 7.88
C LYS A 81 8.94 14.00 6.46
N ASP A 82 9.55 13.01 5.82
CA ASP A 82 9.15 12.56 4.48
C ASP A 82 7.74 11.95 4.51
N ALA A 83 7.40 11.14 5.51
CA ALA A 83 6.05 10.59 5.70
C ALA A 83 5.01 11.70 5.98
N LYS A 84 5.34 12.69 6.82
CA LYS A 84 4.48 13.85 7.06
C LYS A 84 4.28 14.67 5.78
N GLY A 85 5.34 14.89 5.01
CA GLY A 85 5.29 15.58 3.73
C GLY A 85 4.43 14.85 2.70
N ALA A 86 4.52 13.51 2.65
CA ALA A 86 3.65 12.69 1.81
C ALA A 86 2.17 12.81 2.22
N PHE A 87 1.87 12.78 3.52
CA PHE A 87 0.53 13.02 4.04
C PHE A 87 0.01 14.40 3.64
N ASP A 88 0.79 15.46 3.88
CA ASP A 88 0.38 16.83 3.57
C ASP A 88 0.15 17.03 2.07
N ALA A 89 1.09 16.57 1.23
CA ALA A 89 0.95 16.66 -0.22
C ALA A 89 -0.28 15.89 -0.74
N SER A 90 -0.62 14.75 -0.12
CA SER A 90 -1.82 13.99 -0.47
C SER A 90 -3.08 14.80 -0.16
N VAL A 91 -3.18 15.35 1.05
CA VAL A 91 -4.31 16.18 1.47
C VAL A 91 -4.42 17.45 0.61
N ASP A 92 -3.30 18.13 0.36
CA ASP A 92 -3.24 19.34 -0.47
C ASP A 92 -3.69 19.05 -1.92
N SER A 93 -3.49 17.83 -2.39
CA SER A 93 -3.93 17.35 -3.71
C SER A 93 -5.37 16.81 -3.71
N GLY A 94 -6.09 16.91 -2.59
CA GLY A 94 -7.47 16.43 -2.44
C GLY A 94 -7.62 14.93 -2.20
N ILE A 95 -6.53 14.19 -1.96
CA ILE A 95 -6.56 12.76 -1.62
C ILE A 95 -6.76 12.62 -0.12
N THR A 96 -7.92 12.10 0.28
CA THR A 96 -8.36 12.05 1.69
C THR A 96 -8.68 10.64 2.18
N PHE A 97 -8.38 9.60 1.39
CA PHE A 97 -8.56 8.21 1.81
C PHE A 97 -7.21 7.56 2.15
N PHE A 98 -7.03 7.11 3.39
CA PHE A 98 -5.80 6.52 3.88
C PHE A 98 -6.03 5.10 4.39
N ASP A 99 -5.18 4.18 3.98
CA ASP A 99 -5.17 2.79 4.38
C ASP A 99 -3.99 2.52 5.32
N THR A 100 -4.26 1.89 6.46
CA THR A 100 -3.27 1.49 7.47
C THR A 100 -3.65 0.13 8.06
N ALA A 101 -2.93 -0.35 9.08
CA ALA A 101 -3.26 -1.56 9.82
C ALA A 101 -2.61 -1.55 11.19
N GLU A 102 -3.21 -2.23 12.17
CA GLU A 102 -2.66 -2.31 13.53
C GLU A 102 -1.27 -2.95 13.61
N VAL A 103 -0.88 -3.74 12.59
CA VAL A 103 0.42 -4.44 12.53
C VAL A 103 1.51 -3.66 11.81
N TYR A 104 1.18 -2.60 11.08
CA TYR A 104 2.19 -1.81 10.37
C TYR A 104 3.07 -1.06 11.37
N GLY A 105 4.37 -1.40 11.39
CA GLY A 105 5.34 -0.86 12.35
C GLY A 105 5.09 -1.27 13.81
N ALA A 106 4.28 -2.31 14.06
CA ALA A 106 3.94 -2.73 15.42
C ALA A 106 4.92 -3.78 15.98
N GLY A 107 5.37 -3.58 17.22
CA GLY A 107 6.14 -4.59 17.96
C GLY A 107 7.56 -4.83 17.45
N VAL A 108 8.04 -4.01 16.52
CA VAL A 108 9.41 -4.09 15.99
C VAL A 108 10.27 -3.00 16.64
N SER A 109 11.48 -3.38 17.06
CA SER A 109 12.44 -2.43 17.63
C SER A 109 12.73 -1.28 16.66
N GLY A 110 12.66 -0.05 17.15
CA GLY A 110 12.89 1.16 16.37
C GLY A 110 11.78 1.55 15.39
N ALA A 111 10.72 0.74 15.24
CA ALA A 111 9.56 1.09 14.45
C ALA A 111 8.57 1.98 15.24
N ILE A 112 7.77 2.73 14.50
CA ILE A 112 6.60 3.43 15.04
C ILE A 112 5.36 2.84 14.37
N ASN A 113 4.31 2.62 15.16
CA ASN A 113 3.06 2.12 14.61
C ASN A 113 2.44 3.12 13.61
N SER A 114 2.05 2.64 12.44
CA SER A 114 1.49 3.45 11.35
C SER A 114 0.19 4.15 11.75
N GLU A 115 -0.69 3.50 12.52
CA GLU A 115 -1.94 4.13 12.99
C GLU A 115 -1.65 5.31 13.92
N SER A 116 -0.66 5.19 14.81
CA SER A 116 -0.23 6.28 15.67
C SER A 116 0.36 7.46 14.91
N LEU A 117 1.14 7.20 13.84
CA LEU A 117 1.66 8.26 12.97
C LEU A 117 0.54 8.94 12.19
N LEU A 118 -0.33 8.17 11.53
CA LEU A 118 -1.45 8.70 10.77
C LEU A 118 -2.38 9.55 11.66
N GLY A 119 -2.72 9.05 12.86
CA GLY A 119 -3.53 9.79 13.83
C GLY A 119 -2.91 11.12 14.24
N ARG A 120 -1.60 11.13 14.50
CA ARG A 120 -0.84 12.36 14.78
C ARG A 120 -0.91 13.34 13.60
N PHE A 121 -0.68 12.88 12.38
CA PHE A 121 -0.70 13.74 11.19
C PHE A 121 -2.07 14.35 10.94
N ILE A 122 -3.13 13.55 11.09
CA ILE A 122 -4.52 14.01 10.98
C ILE A 122 -4.82 15.07 12.04
N LYS A 123 -4.42 14.84 13.30
CA LYS A 123 -4.64 15.80 14.39
C LYS A 123 -3.96 17.13 14.10
N GLU A 124 -2.67 17.11 13.78
CA GLU A 124 -1.89 18.31 13.45
C GLU A 124 -2.50 19.07 12.26
N ARG A 125 -3.00 18.34 11.25
CA ARG A 125 -3.63 18.97 10.07
C ARG A 125 -5.02 19.54 10.38
N LYS A 126 -5.82 18.87 11.22
CA LYS A 126 -7.13 19.38 11.66
C LYS A 126 -7.01 20.67 12.46
N GLU A 127 -6.01 20.77 13.33
CA GLU A 127 -5.71 21.98 14.10
C GLU A 127 -5.34 23.17 13.21
N LYS A 128 -4.78 22.89 12.02
CA LYS A 128 -4.39 23.91 11.04
C LYS A 128 -5.54 24.32 10.11
N GLU A 129 -6.22 23.36 9.48
CA GLU A 129 -7.09 23.60 8.31
C GLU A 129 -8.38 22.76 8.26
N GLY A 130 -8.81 22.12 9.37
CA GLY A 130 -10.14 21.50 9.45
C GLY A 130 -10.43 20.41 8.40
N VAL A 131 -9.43 19.58 8.05
CA VAL A 131 -9.57 18.53 7.02
C VAL A 131 -10.40 17.33 7.49
N GLU A 132 -11.24 16.80 6.61
CA GLU A 132 -11.87 15.48 6.76
C GLU A 132 -11.07 14.40 6.02
N VAL A 133 -10.75 13.33 6.73
CA VAL A 133 -9.95 12.20 6.23
C VAL A 133 -10.72 10.91 6.48
N ALA A 134 -10.88 10.10 5.45
CA ALA A 134 -11.43 8.75 5.53
C ALA A 134 -10.33 7.73 5.79
N ILE A 135 -10.54 6.82 6.74
CA ILE A 135 -9.55 5.87 7.22
C ILE A 135 -10.05 4.44 7.00
N ALA A 136 -9.21 3.63 6.36
CA ALA A 136 -9.31 2.19 6.35
C ALA A 136 -8.22 1.59 7.27
N THR A 137 -8.61 0.77 8.24
CA THR A 137 -7.64 -0.02 9.02
C THR A 137 -8.04 -1.49 9.07
N LYS A 138 -7.14 -2.35 9.58
CA LYS A 138 -7.24 -3.80 9.46
C LYS A 138 -6.99 -4.50 10.78
N PHE A 139 -7.82 -5.50 11.04
CA PHE A 139 -7.70 -6.45 12.12
C PHE A 139 -6.74 -7.59 11.77
N ALA A 140 -5.71 -7.80 12.57
CA ALA A 140 -4.86 -8.98 12.52
C ALA A 140 -5.49 -10.14 13.29
N ALA A 141 -5.94 -11.14 12.54
CA ALA A 141 -6.52 -12.38 13.05
C ALA A 141 -5.43 -13.35 13.54
N LEU A 142 -4.75 -12.98 14.63
CA LEU A 142 -3.64 -13.74 15.22
C LEU A 142 -4.14 -15.02 15.93
N PRO A 143 -3.35 -16.10 16.02
CA PRO A 143 -3.75 -17.40 16.58
C PRO A 143 -4.18 -17.45 18.06
N TRP A 144 -4.24 -16.32 18.75
CA TRP A 144 -4.75 -16.20 20.13
C TRP A 144 -5.95 -15.26 20.26
N ARG A 145 -6.43 -14.68 19.15
CA ARG A 145 -7.52 -13.70 19.09
C ARG A 145 -8.82 -14.32 18.59
N PHE A 146 -9.50 -15.03 19.47
CA PHE A 146 -10.72 -15.78 19.16
C PHE A 146 -11.99 -14.91 19.27
N GLY A 147 -12.94 -15.16 18.36
CA GLY A 147 -14.31 -14.65 18.41
C GLY A 147 -14.47 -13.13 18.28
N ARG A 148 -15.74 -12.70 18.33
CA ARG A 148 -16.16 -11.29 18.17
C ARG A 148 -15.48 -10.32 19.14
N GLY A 149 -15.25 -10.75 20.38
CA GLY A 149 -14.65 -9.93 21.42
C GLY A 149 -13.25 -9.43 21.04
N SER A 150 -12.46 -10.27 20.37
CA SER A 150 -11.12 -9.92 19.90
C SER A 150 -11.15 -8.83 18.83
N VAL A 151 -12.11 -8.91 17.91
CA VAL A 151 -12.29 -7.90 16.85
C VAL A 151 -12.64 -6.53 17.44
N ILE A 152 -13.57 -6.50 18.41
CA ILE A 152 -13.98 -5.27 19.10
C ILE A 152 -12.83 -4.67 19.92
N SER A 153 -12.10 -5.51 20.66
CA SER A 153 -10.95 -5.06 21.45
C SER A 153 -9.85 -4.46 20.57
N ALA A 154 -9.52 -5.13 19.46
CA ALA A 154 -8.54 -4.63 18.50
C ALA A 154 -8.99 -3.35 17.79
N LEU A 155 -10.28 -3.23 17.45
CA LEU A 155 -10.83 -1.98 16.89
C LEU A 155 -10.69 -0.84 17.89
N LYS A 156 -11.01 -1.05 19.17
CA LYS A 156 -10.80 -0.03 20.22
C LYS A 156 -9.34 0.38 20.33
N GLY A 157 -8.42 -0.57 20.25
CA GLY A 157 -6.98 -0.28 20.21
C GLY A 157 -6.59 0.57 19.00
N SER A 158 -7.15 0.25 17.83
CA SER A 158 -6.91 0.98 16.57
C SER A 158 -7.43 2.41 16.66
N LEU A 159 -8.67 2.60 17.12
CA LEU A 159 -9.28 3.91 17.36
C LEU A 159 -8.46 4.75 18.36
N SER A 160 -7.96 4.11 19.43
CA SER A 160 -7.10 4.78 20.41
C SER A 160 -5.76 5.22 19.82
N ARG A 161 -5.12 4.41 18.96
CA ARG A 161 -3.86 4.79 18.31
C ARG A 161 -4.05 5.90 17.27
N LEU A 162 -5.14 5.82 16.50
CA LEU A 162 -5.53 6.86 15.54
C LEU A 162 -6.02 8.16 16.21
N GLY A 163 -6.52 8.08 17.45
CA GLY A 163 -7.12 9.23 18.14
C GLY A 163 -8.45 9.66 17.52
N VAL A 164 -9.25 8.71 16.99
CA VAL A 164 -10.54 8.97 16.34
C VAL A 164 -11.66 8.14 16.97
N SER A 165 -12.90 8.59 16.82
CA SER A 165 -14.08 7.88 17.34
C SER A 165 -14.56 6.74 16.44
N SER A 166 -14.25 6.79 15.15
CA SER A 166 -14.69 5.86 14.12
C SER A 166 -13.71 5.81 12.97
N VAL A 167 -13.81 4.75 12.16
CA VAL A 167 -13.12 4.59 10.88
C VAL A 167 -14.16 4.22 9.82
N GLU A 168 -13.92 4.65 8.60
CA GLU A 168 -14.81 4.43 7.45
C GLU A 168 -14.81 2.98 6.98
N SER A 169 -13.68 2.28 7.15
CA SER A 169 -13.55 0.88 6.80
C SER A 169 -12.69 0.13 7.82
N TYR A 170 -13.18 -1.02 8.27
CA TYR A 170 -12.44 -1.94 9.12
C TYR A 170 -12.46 -3.34 8.53
N GLN A 171 -11.28 -3.86 8.19
CA GLN A 171 -11.14 -5.06 7.36
C GLN A 171 -10.48 -6.20 8.14
N LEU A 172 -10.78 -7.44 7.77
CA LEU A 172 -9.90 -8.57 8.15
C LEU A 172 -8.62 -8.47 7.33
N HIS A 173 -7.47 -8.39 8.00
CA HIS A 173 -6.18 -8.28 7.31
C HIS A 173 -5.82 -9.59 6.61
N TRP A 174 -6.10 -10.70 7.27
CA TRP A 174 -5.91 -12.06 6.78
C TRP A 174 -7.08 -12.92 7.26
N PRO A 175 -7.43 -14.01 6.56
CA PRO A 175 -8.36 -14.99 7.12
C PRO A 175 -7.78 -15.55 8.43
N GLY A 176 -8.59 -15.52 9.49
CA GLY A 176 -8.24 -16.17 10.74
C GLY A 176 -8.31 -17.69 10.60
N ILE A 177 -7.65 -18.39 11.51
CA ILE A 177 -7.75 -19.86 11.60
C ILE A 177 -9.11 -20.34 12.16
N TRP A 178 -9.91 -19.41 12.68
CA TRP A 178 -11.28 -19.65 13.13
C TRP A 178 -12.20 -19.67 11.91
N GLY A 179 -12.89 -20.78 11.69
CA GLY A 179 -14.04 -20.83 10.79
C GLY A 179 -15.15 -19.89 11.26
N ASN A 180 -16.12 -19.61 10.40
CA ASN A 180 -17.26 -18.71 10.63
C ASN A 180 -18.22 -19.22 11.72
N GLU A 181 -17.75 -19.34 12.96
CA GLU A 181 -18.53 -19.72 14.16
C GLU A 181 -19.05 -18.48 14.91
#